data_AF-A0A8D9E5T2-F1
#
_entry.id   AF-A0A8D9E5T2-F1
#
_cell.length_a   1.000
_cell.length_b   1.000
_cell.length_c   1.000
_cell.angle_alpha   90.00
_cell.angle_beta   90.00
_cell.angle_gamma   90.00
#
_symmetry.space_group_name_H-M   'P 1'
#
loop_
_entity.id
_entity.type
_entity.pdbx_description
1 polymer ?
#
loop_
_entity_poly.entity_id
_entity_poly.type
_entity_poly.pdbx_seq_one_letter_code
_entity_poly.pdbx_strand_id
1 'polypeptide(L)'
;MPLENEMQDPRQLTAGLGVLNVASAFTTIVFASFGLVGYLKYGNKTAGSITLNLPSHDMIANGINLLLCVSILVTFALPHFIVHDVVWTQLLRPRINTNSSRTFVLVWEYISRTSIVLLTFALSFLVPNLELFVSLTGALCLSLLSMWIPAIVNLLTFWHTHTGFHRVWFIGRNIAIILVACFVTVTGVYVSLENIARVVFKIS
;
A
#
# COMPACT_ATOMS: atom_id res chain seq x y z
N MET A 1 -1.54 -20.26 -1.91
CA MET A 1 -2.17 -18.90 -1.94
C MET A 1 -3.20 -18.84 -3.08
N PRO A 2 -4.23 -17.97 -3.10
CA PRO A 2 -5.20 -17.94 -4.21
C PRO A 2 -4.53 -17.81 -5.59
N LEU A 3 -3.55 -16.91 -5.71
CA LEU A 3 -2.77 -16.76 -6.96
C LEU A 3 -1.98 -18.02 -7.34
N GLU A 4 -1.39 -18.70 -6.35
CA GLU A 4 -0.62 -19.94 -6.55
C GLU A 4 -1.52 -21.09 -7.02
N ASN A 5 -2.77 -21.14 -6.55
CA ASN A 5 -3.75 -22.16 -6.94
C ASN A 5 -4.24 -21.98 -8.39
N GLU A 6 -4.18 -20.76 -8.93
CA GLU A 6 -4.59 -20.45 -10.31
C GLU A 6 -3.44 -20.63 -11.32
N MET A 7 -2.22 -20.98 -10.88
CA MET A 7 -1.09 -21.21 -11.76
C MET A 7 -1.04 -22.64 -12.29
N GLN A 8 -0.68 -22.80 -13.57
CA GLN A 8 -0.47 -24.12 -14.17
C GLN A 8 0.66 -24.91 -13.48
N ASP A 9 1.75 -24.22 -13.09
CA ASP A 9 2.82 -24.80 -12.28
C ASP A 9 3.06 -23.93 -11.02
N PRO A 10 2.47 -24.30 -9.87
CA PRO A 10 2.60 -23.56 -8.62
C PRO A 10 4.05 -23.41 -8.13
N ARG A 11 4.94 -24.36 -8.46
CA ARG A 11 6.35 -24.34 -8.00
C ARG A 11 7.14 -23.22 -8.66
N GLN A 12 6.71 -22.74 -9.82
CA GLN A 12 7.34 -21.63 -10.52
C GLN A 12 7.00 -20.26 -9.92
N LEU A 13 6.06 -20.16 -8.99
CA LEU A 13 5.76 -18.89 -8.34
C LEU A 13 6.96 -18.36 -7.55
N THR A 14 7.62 -19.23 -6.78
CA THR A 14 8.70 -18.90 -5.83
C THR A 14 10.08 -19.40 -6.26
N ALA A 15 10.20 -20.02 -7.44
CA ALA A 15 11.49 -20.44 -8.01
C ALA A 15 12.45 -19.24 -8.19
N GLY A 16 13.76 -19.50 -8.29
CA GLY A 16 14.79 -18.44 -8.41
C GLY A 16 14.57 -17.50 -9.59
N LEU A 17 14.21 -18.03 -10.77
CA LEU A 17 13.72 -17.28 -11.94
C LEU A 17 12.19 -17.40 -12.10
N GLY A 18 11.51 -17.59 -10.97
CA GLY A 18 10.06 -17.72 -10.91
C GLY A 18 9.32 -16.42 -11.20
N VAL A 19 8.00 -16.54 -11.35
CA VAL A 19 7.12 -15.44 -11.75
C VAL A 19 7.26 -14.25 -10.80
N LEU A 20 7.36 -14.48 -9.48
CA LEU A 20 7.46 -13.41 -8.50
C LEU A 20 8.76 -12.61 -8.65
N ASN A 21 9.91 -13.29 -8.74
CA ASN A 21 11.21 -12.62 -8.85
C ASN A 21 11.35 -11.85 -10.17
N VAL A 22 10.92 -12.45 -11.28
CA VAL A 22 10.96 -11.81 -12.61
C VAL A 22 10.03 -10.59 -12.64
N ALA A 23 8.79 -10.72 -12.14
CA ALA A 23 7.85 -9.61 -12.09
C ALA A 23 8.36 -8.46 -11.18
N SER A 24 8.90 -8.77 -10.01
CA SER A 24 9.48 -7.77 -9.11
C SER A 24 10.70 -7.07 -9.72
N ALA A 25 11.61 -7.81 -10.36
CA ALA A 25 12.76 -7.22 -11.04
C ALA A 25 12.33 -6.31 -12.20
N PHE A 26 11.40 -6.78 -13.03
CA PHE A 26 10.88 -6.01 -14.17
C PHE A 26 10.20 -4.71 -13.73
N THR A 27 9.29 -4.78 -12.75
CA THR A 27 8.60 -3.59 -12.21
C THR A 27 9.56 -2.60 -11.57
N THR A 28 10.59 -3.09 -10.87
CA THR A 28 11.65 -2.26 -10.30
C THR A 28 12.41 -1.49 -11.38
N ILE A 29 12.79 -2.14 -12.49
CA ILE A 29 13.49 -1.49 -13.61
C ILE A 29 12.61 -0.42 -14.27
N VAL A 30 11.33 -0.73 -14.50
CA VAL A 30 10.38 0.22 -15.09
C VAL A 30 10.19 1.45 -14.21
N PHE A 31 9.98 1.27 -12.90
CA PHE A 31 9.80 2.41 -11.98
C PHE A 31 11.09 3.19 -11.75
N ALA A 32 12.24 2.51 -11.64
CA ALA A 32 13.53 3.17 -11.49
C ALA A 32 13.90 4.00 -12.73
N SER A 33 13.68 3.46 -13.93
CA SER A 33 13.93 4.20 -15.18
C SER A 33 13.00 5.41 -15.31
N PHE A 34 11.71 5.26 -15.00
CA PHE A 34 10.77 6.37 -15.03
C PHE A 34 11.14 7.47 -14.01
N GLY A 35 11.51 7.09 -12.79
CA GLY A 35 11.98 8.01 -11.77
C GLY A 35 13.26 8.74 -12.16
N LEU A 36 14.24 8.01 -12.72
CA LEU A 36 15.51 8.58 -13.16
C LEU A 36 15.33 9.56 -14.34
N VAL A 37 14.56 9.19 -15.35
CA VAL A 37 14.27 10.07 -16.50
C VAL A 37 13.48 11.31 -16.04
N GLY A 38 12.49 11.13 -15.15
CA GLY A 38 11.75 12.24 -14.55
C GLY A 38 12.65 13.22 -13.82
N TYR A 39 13.55 12.72 -12.98
CA TYR A 39 14.51 13.55 -12.25
C TYR A 39 15.52 14.23 -13.18
N LEU A 40 16.04 13.55 -14.20
CA LEU A 40 16.95 14.17 -15.18
C LEU A 40 16.28 15.31 -15.96
N LYS A 41 14.96 15.24 -16.20
CA LYS A 41 14.22 16.28 -16.93
C LYS A 41 13.94 17.53 -16.09
N TYR A 42 13.50 17.37 -14.85
CA TYR A 42 13.04 18.47 -14.00
C TYR A 42 14.05 18.90 -12.92
N GLY A 43 15.06 18.06 -12.65
CA GLY A 43 16.11 18.31 -11.67
C GLY A 43 15.53 18.65 -10.29
N ASN A 44 16.06 19.71 -9.67
CA ASN A 44 15.63 20.19 -8.36
C ASN A 44 14.22 20.82 -8.35
N LYS A 45 13.58 21.01 -9.50
CA LYS A 45 12.21 21.53 -9.60
C LYS A 45 11.14 20.43 -9.58
N THR A 46 11.53 19.17 -9.43
CA THR A 46 10.60 18.04 -9.42
C THR A 46 9.65 18.11 -8.23
N ALA A 47 8.37 18.40 -8.48
CA ALA A 47 7.28 18.24 -7.52
C ALA A 47 7.03 16.76 -7.15
N GLY A 48 6.28 16.52 -6.07
CA GLY A 48 5.98 15.19 -5.50
C GLY A 48 5.34 14.17 -6.43
N SER A 49 4.84 14.59 -7.59
CA SER A 49 4.56 13.69 -8.69
C SER A 49 5.04 14.31 -9.99
N ILE A 50 5.50 13.47 -10.92
CA ILE A 50 5.99 13.90 -12.24
C ILE A 50 4.87 14.59 -13.03
N THR A 51 3.63 14.14 -12.85
CA THR A 51 2.43 14.69 -13.47
C THR A 51 2.21 16.17 -13.14
N LEU A 52 2.55 16.61 -11.92
CA LEU A 52 2.46 18.02 -11.53
C LEU A 52 3.49 18.93 -12.22
N ASN A 53 4.58 18.36 -12.73
CA ASN A 53 5.62 19.13 -13.42
C ASN A 53 5.36 19.31 -14.92
N LEU A 54 4.33 18.65 -15.46
CA LEU A 54 4.00 18.72 -16.88
C LEU A 54 3.51 20.13 -17.26
N PRO A 55 3.99 20.71 -18.38
CA PRO A 55 3.55 22.02 -18.83
C PRO A 55 2.07 21.99 -19.24
N SER A 56 1.23 22.76 -18.55
CA SER A 56 -0.24 22.76 -18.75
C SER A 56 -0.69 23.32 -20.11
N HIS A 57 0.19 24.04 -20.81
CA HIS A 57 -0.08 24.62 -22.11
C HIS A 57 0.13 23.62 -23.27
N ASP A 58 0.78 22.48 -23.02
CA ASP A 58 1.06 21.50 -24.06
C ASP A 58 -0.10 20.51 -24.19
N MET A 59 -0.59 20.34 -25.42
CA MET A 59 -1.71 19.44 -25.71
C MET A 59 -1.40 17.97 -25.36
N ILE A 60 -0.13 17.56 -25.51
CA ILE A 60 0.34 16.22 -25.16
C ILE A 60 0.32 16.01 -23.63
N ALA A 61 0.77 17.00 -22.87
CA ALA A 61 0.76 16.95 -21.40
C ALA A 61 -0.66 16.81 -20.85
N ASN A 62 -1.62 17.57 -21.41
CA ASN A 62 -3.03 17.46 -21.03
C ASN A 62 -3.63 16.09 -21.42
N GLY A 63 -3.22 15.52 -22.56
CA GLY A 63 -3.59 14.15 -22.93
C GLY A 63 -3.09 13.11 -21.93
N ILE A 64 -1.84 13.22 -21.47
CA ILE A 64 -1.28 12.33 -20.43
C ILE A 64 -2.04 12.47 -19.11
N ASN A 65 -2.33 13.70 -18.68
CA ASN A 65 -3.12 13.96 -17.47
C ASN A 65 -4.51 13.33 -17.56
N LEU A 66 -5.18 13.44 -18.71
CA LEU A 66 -6.49 12.82 -18.93
C LEU A 66 -6.41 11.29 -18.84
N LEU A 67 -5.42 10.67 -19.51
CA LEU A 67 -5.21 9.22 -19.45
C LEU A 67 -4.91 8.74 -18.02
N LEU A 68 -4.14 9.51 -17.25
CA LEU A 68 -3.87 9.22 -15.84
C LEU A 68 -5.15 9.30 -15.00
N CYS A 69 -5.99 10.32 -15.20
CA CYS A 69 -7.29 10.42 -14.52
C CYS A 69 -8.17 9.20 -14.81
N VAL A 70 -8.27 8.80 -16.09
CA VAL A 70 -9.03 7.61 -16.50
C VAL A 70 -8.45 6.34 -15.86
N SER A 71 -7.12 6.20 -15.85
CA SER A 71 -6.43 5.06 -15.24
C SER A 71 -6.71 4.96 -13.74
N ILE A 72 -6.67 6.07 -13.01
CA ILE A 72 -6.97 6.12 -11.57
C ILE A 72 -8.43 5.76 -11.31
N LEU A 73 -9.37 6.29 -12.10
CA LEU A 73 -10.79 5.97 -11.98
C LEU A 73 -11.06 4.47 -12.14
N VAL A 74 -10.41 3.84 -13.11
CA VAL A 74 -10.53 2.38 -13.31
C VAL A 74 -9.86 1.60 -12.18
N THR A 75 -8.66 2.01 -11.76
CA THR A 75 -7.89 1.29 -10.73
C THR A 75 -8.52 1.38 -9.35
N PHE A 76 -9.21 2.49 -9.04
CA PHE A 76 -9.86 2.72 -7.74
C PHE A 76 -10.91 1.66 -7.38
N ALA A 77 -11.55 1.05 -8.39
CA ALA A 77 -12.62 0.06 -8.17
C ALA A 77 -12.14 -1.18 -7.40
N LEU A 78 -10.92 -1.67 -7.67
CA LEU A 78 -10.42 -2.93 -7.11
C LEU A 78 -10.10 -2.83 -5.61
N PRO A 79 -9.26 -1.88 -5.13
CA PRO A 79 -9.01 -1.75 -3.69
C PRO A 79 -10.28 -1.39 -2.92
N HIS A 80 -11.17 -0.57 -3.51
CA HIS A 80 -12.42 -0.20 -2.87
C HIS A 80 -13.33 -1.42 -2.65
N PHE A 81 -13.41 -2.33 -3.64
CA PHE A 81 -14.14 -3.59 -3.49
C PHE A 81 -13.58 -4.44 -2.34
N ILE A 82 -12.25 -4.59 -2.26
CA ILE A 82 -11.60 -5.37 -1.20
C ILE A 82 -11.90 -4.76 0.18
N VAL A 83 -11.77 -3.43 0.32
CA VAL A 83 -12.06 -2.75 1.58
C VAL A 83 -13.53 -2.93 1.97
N HIS A 84 -14.46 -2.77 1.03
CA HIS A 84 -15.88 -2.98 1.28
C HIS A 84 -16.17 -4.43 1.70
N ASP A 85 -15.62 -5.42 1.00
CA ASP A 85 -15.82 -6.83 1.34
C ASP A 85 -15.29 -7.17 2.75
N VAL A 86 -14.11 -6.67 3.11
CA VAL A 86 -13.53 -6.88 4.45
C VAL A 86 -14.39 -6.22 5.53
N VAL A 87 -14.80 -4.95 5.33
CA VAL A 87 -15.65 -4.23 6.28
C VAL A 87 -17.02 -4.92 6.41
N TRP A 88 -17.61 -5.33 5.30
CA TRP A 88 -18.89 -6.01 5.29
C TRP A 88 -18.80 -7.37 6.01
N THR A 89 -17.89 -8.22 5.58
CA THR A 89 -17.80 -9.62 6.03
C THR A 89 -17.25 -9.72 7.46
N GLN A 90 -16.27 -8.90 7.85
CA GLN A 90 -15.62 -9.01 9.16
C GLN A 90 -16.23 -8.12 10.24
N LEU A 91 -16.72 -6.92 9.89
CA LEU A 91 -17.22 -5.96 10.88
C LEU A 91 -18.75 -5.91 10.95
N LEU A 92 -19.45 -5.85 9.81
CA LEU A 92 -20.88 -5.57 9.78
C LEU A 92 -21.74 -6.82 9.83
N ARG A 93 -21.42 -7.82 9.01
CA ARG A 93 -22.18 -9.07 8.90
C ARG A 93 -22.31 -9.84 10.22
N PRO A 94 -21.28 -9.94 11.09
CA PRO A 94 -21.42 -10.60 12.39
C PRO A 94 -22.25 -9.79 13.39
N ARG A 95 -22.36 -8.47 13.20
CA ARG A 95 -23.12 -7.56 14.08
C ARG A 95 -24.57 -7.40 13.67
N ILE A 96 -24.89 -7.67 12.40
CA ILE A 96 -26.26 -7.65 11.88
C ILE A 96 -26.89 -9.02 12.17
N ASN A 97 -27.95 -9.02 12.97
CA ASN A 97 -28.63 -10.24 13.38
C ASN A 97 -29.15 -11.01 12.15
N THR A 98 -28.80 -12.30 12.01
CA THR A 98 -29.13 -13.12 10.82
C THR A 98 -30.64 -13.28 10.60
N ASN A 99 -31.45 -13.03 11.62
CA ASN A 99 -32.92 -13.08 11.56
C ASN A 99 -33.57 -11.77 11.06
N SER A 100 -32.78 -10.76 10.69
CA SER A 100 -33.30 -9.49 10.16
C SER A 100 -33.83 -9.65 8.72
N SER A 101 -34.85 -8.85 8.39
CA SER A 101 -35.44 -8.80 7.04
C SER A 101 -34.38 -8.55 5.96
N ARG A 102 -34.52 -9.22 4.80
CA ARG A 102 -33.63 -9.08 3.64
C ARG A 102 -33.43 -7.61 3.22
N THR A 103 -34.46 -6.78 3.37
CA THR A 103 -34.40 -5.34 3.08
C THR A 103 -33.49 -4.60 4.06
N PHE A 104 -33.47 -4.98 5.34
CA PHE A 104 -32.62 -4.36 6.36
C PHE A 104 -31.13 -4.62 6.07
N VAL A 105 -30.81 -5.85 5.66
CA VAL A 105 -29.44 -6.22 5.27
C VAL A 105 -28.97 -5.41 4.06
N LEU A 106 -29.81 -5.29 3.02
CA LEU A 106 -29.49 -4.50 1.82
C LEU A 106 -29.28 -3.02 2.14
N VAL A 107 -30.10 -2.42 3.01
CA VAL A 107 -29.93 -1.03 3.41
C VAL A 107 -28.57 -0.82 4.11
N TRP A 108 -28.18 -1.74 4.99
CA TRP A 108 -26.88 -1.68 5.66
C TRP A 108 -25.72 -1.82 4.67
N GLU A 109 -25.86 -2.69 3.68
CA GLU A 109 -24.85 -2.87 2.63
C GLU A 109 -24.63 -1.55 1.86
N TYR A 110 -25.70 -0.90 1.40
CA TYR A 110 -25.62 0.40 0.72
C TYR A 110 -25.02 1.49 1.62
N ILE A 111 -25.44 1.57 2.89
CA ILE A 111 -24.88 2.53 3.86
C ILE A 111 -23.37 2.33 4.01
N SER A 112 -22.92 1.08 4.16
CA SER A 112 -21.51 0.77 4.33
C SER A 112 -20.69 1.20 3.10
N ARG A 113 -21.19 0.90 1.89
CA ARG A 113 -20.55 1.31 0.64
C ARG A 113 -20.45 2.83 0.52
N THR A 114 -21.54 3.55 0.74
CA THR A 114 -21.55 5.01 0.67
C THR A 114 -20.65 5.63 1.74
N SER A 115 -20.61 5.08 2.95
CA SER A 115 -19.75 5.59 4.03
C SER A 115 -18.26 5.50 3.71
N ILE A 116 -17.80 4.40 3.09
CA ILE A 116 -16.40 4.20 2.70
C ILE A 116 -16.01 5.21 1.60
N VAL A 117 -16.90 5.45 0.64
CA VAL A 117 -16.68 6.46 -0.41
C VAL A 117 -16.61 7.86 0.20
N LEU A 118 -17.55 8.22 1.09
CA LEU A 118 -17.56 9.52 1.78
C LEU A 118 -16.31 9.75 2.62
N LEU A 119 -15.83 8.72 3.33
CA LEU A 119 -14.57 8.78 4.07
C LEU A 119 -13.38 9.07 3.14
N THR A 120 -13.35 8.45 1.97
CA THR A 120 -12.30 8.68 0.96
C THR A 120 -12.33 10.13 0.46
N PHE A 121 -13.52 10.66 0.16
CA PHE A 121 -13.68 12.07 -0.21
C PHE A 121 -13.24 13.01 0.92
N ALA A 122 -13.64 12.73 2.17
CA ALA A 122 -13.22 13.52 3.32
C ALA A 122 -11.70 13.56 3.48
N LEU A 123 -11.02 12.42 3.30
CA LEU A 123 -9.55 12.37 3.30
C LEU A 123 -8.94 13.18 2.16
N SER A 124 -9.55 13.18 0.98
CA SER A 124 -9.11 14.01 -0.15
C SER A 124 -9.23 15.50 0.12
N PHE A 125 -10.24 15.95 0.88
CA PHE A 125 -10.37 17.35 1.30
C PHE A 125 -9.37 17.72 2.42
N LEU A 126 -9.07 16.78 3.32
CA LEU A 126 -8.22 17.04 4.48
C LEU A 126 -6.72 17.04 4.14
N VAL A 127 -6.31 16.32 3.09
CA VAL A 127 -4.89 16.13 2.73
C VAL A 127 -4.52 17.02 1.54
N PRO A 128 -3.99 18.24 1.76
CA PRO A 128 -3.58 19.14 0.68
C PRO A 128 -2.32 18.66 -0.06
N ASN A 129 -1.51 17.78 0.57
CA ASN A 129 -0.27 17.26 -0.01
C ASN A 129 -0.28 15.72 0.00
N LEU A 130 -0.74 15.14 -1.11
CA LEU A 130 -0.85 13.68 -1.27
C LEU A 130 0.50 12.95 -1.16
N GLU A 131 1.60 13.59 -1.56
CA GLU A 131 2.95 13.02 -1.46
C GLU A 131 3.31 12.64 -0.01
N LEU A 132 3.09 13.55 0.93
CA LEU A 132 3.41 13.34 2.35
C LEU A 132 2.55 12.22 2.94
N PHE A 133 1.28 12.15 2.52
CA PHE A 133 0.38 11.10 2.96
C PHE A 133 0.75 9.73 2.40
N VAL A 134 1.14 9.65 1.12
CA VAL A 134 1.64 8.41 0.50
C VAL A 134 2.94 7.96 1.17
N SER A 135 3.84 8.89 1.49
CA SER A 135 5.09 8.59 2.22
C SER A 135 4.82 8.04 3.62
N LEU A 136 3.93 8.68 4.39
CA LEU A 136 3.54 8.23 5.73
C LEU A 136 2.86 6.86 5.69
N THR A 137 1.87 6.70 4.81
CA THR A 137 1.11 5.45 4.67
C THR A 137 2.03 4.33 4.19
N GLY A 138 2.97 4.61 3.28
CA GLY A 138 3.98 3.65 2.86
C GLY A 138 4.90 3.25 4.01
N ALA A 139 5.46 4.22 4.74
CA ALA A 139 6.34 3.96 5.88
C ALA A 139 5.67 3.10 6.96
N LEU A 140 4.37 3.33 7.23
CA LEU A 140 3.60 2.53 8.18
C LEU A 140 3.15 1.19 7.58
N CYS A 141 2.34 1.20 6.53
CA CYS A 141 1.67 0.01 6.02
C CYS A 141 2.64 -0.96 5.34
N LEU A 142 3.60 -0.47 4.53
CA LEU A 142 4.55 -1.37 3.87
C LEU A 142 5.49 -1.99 4.89
N SER A 143 6.00 -1.24 5.87
CA SER A 143 6.86 -1.83 6.91
C SER A 143 6.09 -2.87 7.74
N LEU A 144 4.83 -2.59 8.09
CA LEU A 144 3.98 -3.55 8.81
C LEU A 144 3.76 -4.84 8.00
N LEU A 145 3.29 -4.72 6.75
CA LEU A 145 2.94 -5.86 5.91
C LEU A 145 4.16 -6.67 5.44
N SER A 146 5.26 -6.00 5.09
CA SER A 146 6.42 -6.64 4.47
C SER A 146 7.46 -7.15 5.48
N MET A 147 7.58 -6.54 6.65
CA MET A 147 8.61 -6.90 7.63
C MET A 147 8.01 -7.39 8.95
N TRP A 148 7.10 -6.62 9.58
CA TRP A 148 6.58 -6.97 10.90
C TRP A 148 5.76 -8.25 10.90
N ILE A 149 4.73 -8.34 10.06
CA ILE A 149 3.85 -9.52 9.98
C ILE A 149 4.65 -10.78 9.68
N PRO A 150 5.48 -10.86 8.61
CA PRO A 150 6.21 -12.09 8.33
C PRO A 150 7.22 -12.43 9.42
N ALA A 151 7.90 -11.45 10.04
CA ALA A 151 8.84 -11.72 11.13
C ALA A 151 8.14 -12.27 12.39
N ILE A 152 7.00 -11.67 12.78
CA ILE A 152 6.20 -12.13 13.92
C ILE A 152 5.64 -13.53 13.64
N VAL A 153 5.02 -13.72 12.47
CA VAL A 153 4.44 -15.03 12.10
C VAL A 153 5.53 -16.09 12.06
N ASN A 154 6.67 -15.81 11.43
CA ASN A 154 7.79 -16.77 11.37
C ASN A 154 8.29 -17.12 12.79
N LEU A 155 8.44 -16.12 13.67
CA LEU A 155 8.87 -16.32 15.05
C LEU A 155 7.88 -17.18 15.85
N LEU A 156 6.58 -16.91 15.73
CA LEU A 156 5.52 -17.63 16.45
C LEU A 156 5.32 -19.05 15.91
N THR A 157 5.32 -19.24 14.59
CA THR A 157 5.06 -20.53 13.95
C THR A 157 6.22 -21.52 14.14
N PHE A 158 7.47 -21.07 14.02
CA PHE A 158 8.65 -21.96 14.06
C PHE A 158 9.39 -21.98 15.39
N TRP A 159 8.79 -21.43 16.46
CA TRP A 159 9.41 -21.34 17.79
C TRP A 159 9.89 -22.70 18.34
N HIS A 160 9.06 -23.74 18.17
CA HIS A 160 9.34 -25.08 18.71
C HIS A 160 10.16 -25.97 17.76
N THR A 161 10.27 -25.62 16.48
CA THR A 161 10.81 -26.50 15.44
C THR A 161 12.33 -26.65 15.49
N HIS A 162 13.05 -25.67 16.03
CA HIS A 162 14.52 -25.65 16.05
C HIS A 162 15.05 -25.95 17.45
N THR A 163 16.13 -26.71 17.59
CA THR A 163 16.80 -27.00 18.88
C THR A 163 18.29 -26.61 18.84
N GLY A 164 18.86 -26.29 20.00
CA GLY A 164 20.28 -25.95 20.15
C GLY A 164 20.70 -24.62 19.49
N PHE A 165 21.89 -24.59 18.89
CA PHE A 165 22.51 -23.41 18.26
C PHE A 165 21.66 -22.83 17.11
N HIS A 166 20.96 -23.69 16.35
CA HIS A 166 20.07 -23.25 15.27
C HIS A 166 18.88 -22.42 15.78
N ARG A 167 18.39 -22.67 17.00
CA ARG A 167 17.32 -21.85 17.59
C ARG A 167 17.82 -20.44 17.90
N VAL A 168 19.03 -20.30 18.45
CA VAL A 168 19.61 -18.99 18.78
C VAL A 168 19.86 -18.19 17.49
N TRP A 169 20.40 -18.82 16.45
CA TRP A 169 20.58 -18.18 15.14
C TRP A 169 19.25 -17.74 14.51
N PHE A 170 18.24 -18.62 14.55
CA PHE A 170 16.90 -18.33 14.04
C PHE A 170 16.25 -17.15 14.76
N ILE A 171 16.27 -17.15 16.10
CA ILE A 171 15.72 -16.05 16.91
C ILE A 171 16.49 -14.76 16.63
N GLY A 172 17.84 -14.82 16.61
CA GLY A 172 18.68 -13.67 16.33
C GLY A 172 18.37 -13.02 14.98
N ARG A 173 18.20 -13.81 13.91
CA ARG A 173 17.82 -13.30 12.58
C ARG A 173 16.44 -12.63 12.59
N ASN A 174 15.44 -13.22 13.24
CA ASN A 174 14.10 -12.62 13.31
C ASN A 174 14.10 -11.34 14.15
N ILE A 175 14.83 -11.30 15.27
CA ILE A 175 15.01 -10.08 16.07
C ILE A 175 15.69 -8.99 15.24
N ALA A 176 16.73 -9.33 14.47
CA ALA A 176 17.39 -8.36 13.59
C ALA A 176 16.43 -7.77 12.55
N ILE A 177 15.57 -8.60 11.94
CA ILE A 177 14.53 -8.13 11.00
C ILE A 177 13.55 -7.19 11.71
N ILE A 178 13.11 -7.52 12.92
CA ILE A 178 12.19 -6.66 13.71
C ILE A 178 12.86 -5.33 14.08
N LEU A 179 14.14 -5.33 14.45
CA LEU A 179 14.89 -4.12 14.73
C LEU A 179 15.02 -3.22 13.51
N VAL A 180 15.34 -3.79 12.35
CA VAL A 180 15.37 -3.06 11.07
C VAL A 180 13.99 -2.52 10.74
N ALA A 181 12.93 -3.32 10.91
CA ALA A 181 11.56 -2.89 10.67
C ALA A 181 11.19 -1.69 11.56
N CYS A 182 11.51 -1.77 12.86
CA CYS A 182 11.31 -0.67 13.80
C CYS A 182 12.07 0.59 13.39
N PHE A 183 13.33 0.46 13.00
CA PHE A 183 14.13 1.58 12.52
C PHE A 183 13.51 2.24 11.28
N VAL A 184 13.11 1.44 10.28
CA VAL A 184 12.45 1.93 9.05
C VAL A 184 11.13 2.62 9.37
N THR A 185 10.30 2.04 10.24
CA THR A 185 9.02 2.65 10.63
C THR A 185 9.25 3.97 11.37
N VAL A 186 10.14 4.01 12.37
CA VAL A 186 10.40 5.21 13.19
C VAL A 186 10.97 6.33 12.32
N THR A 187 11.98 6.05 11.51
CA THR A 187 12.59 7.05 10.63
C THR A 187 11.61 7.55 9.58
N GLY A 188 10.84 6.65 8.93
CA GLY A 188 9.86 7.03 7.91
C GLY A 188 8.71 7.87 8.47
N VAL A 189 8.19 7.51 9.65
CA VAL A 189 7.14 8.29 10.33
C VAL A 189 7.67 9.63 10.80
N TYR A 190 8.86 9.67 11.40
CA TYR A 190 9.48 10.91 11.86
C TYR A 190 9.67 11.91 10.72
N VAL A 191 10.30 11.49 9.62
CA VAL A 191 10.52 12.34 8.45
C VAL A 191 9.20 12.81 7.84
N SER A 192 8.21 11.93 7.73
CA SER A 192 6.90 12.29 7.19
C SER A 192 6.17 13.29 8.08
N LEU A 193 6.15 13.08 9.40
CA LEU A 193 5.50 13.98 10.35
C LEU A 193 6.20 15.33 10.43
N GLU A 194 7.53 15.36 10.40
CA GLU A 194 8.29 16.61 10.38
C GLU A 194 7.96 17.43 9.13
N ASN A 195 7.90 16.78 7.96
CA ASN A 195 7.54 17.46 6.72
C ASN A 195 6.08 17.94 6.71
N ILE A 196 5.15 17.15 7.25
CA ILE A 196 3.75 17.57 7.42
C ILE A 196 3.66 18.78 8.35
N ALA A 197 4.33 18.74 9.50
CA ALA A 197 4.34 19.86 10.45
C ALA A 197 4.89 21.14 9.81
N ARG A 198 6.01 21.06 9.09
CA ARG A 198 6.58 22.22 8.38
C ARG A 198 5.60 22.80 7.36
N VAL A 199 4.89 21.96 6.62
CA VAL A 199 3.92 22.44 5.62
C VAL A 199 2.71 23.08 6.30
N VAL A 200 2.17 22.49 7.36
CA VAL A 200 1.04 23.05 8.12
C VAL A 200 1.40 24.38 8.77
N PHE A 201 2.56 24.49 9.43
CA PHE A 201 3.01 25.72 10.09
C PHE A 201 3.44 26.82 9.12
N LYS A 202 3.77 26.50 7.86
CA LYS A 202 4.08 27.51 6.84
C LYS A 202 2.82 28.10 6.17
N ILE A 203 1.66 27.49 6.41
CA ILE A 203 0.35 27.90 5.88
C ILE A 203 -0.42 28.77 6.89
N SER A 204 -0.02 28.79 8.18
CA SER A 204 -0.57 29.68 9.22
C SER A 204 0.27 30.94 9.42
#